data_AF-A0AA42YRD8-F1
#
_entry.id   AF-A0AA42YRD8-F1
#
_cell.length_a   1.000
_cell.length_b   1.000
_cell.length_c   1.000
_cell.angle_alpha   90.00
_cell.angle_beta   90.00
_cell.angle_gamma   90.00
#
_symmetry.space_group_name_H-M   'P 1'
#
loop_
_entity.id
_entity.type
_entity.pdbx_description
1 polymer ?
#
loop_
_entity_poly.entity_id
_entity_poly.type
_entity_poly.pdbx_seq_one_letter_code
_entity_poly.pdbx_strand_id
1 'polypeptide(L)'
;MCLFSPDSRKKLKKFWKLLFIVALLVAFELNPWGSLISLDSHPRVAQAGKKDWDKSDMNGDGVVDQQDLRLFSQELGLVDETEWTDEQWCQYIESHPKKKANYTQLFAFISDYYECETTPPPITAPTLSNPTVSEINLPSATIGATIVSDGGDPPIIERGTVWNTTGPPITEHQLAEGGTALGSFSHVRTDFTGLVAGTKIYFRGYAVNYSGTGYSPQGSFIVPDPLAVNHANNYPTRLALGPNGQLFVSDPKVKSIFIYDTIIPNQPPQPTRELKGLYSPLGVAVDSAGYIYVGNAGIGNVEKYTPQGKLVATIGQGLIRAPVDLTLDW
;
A
#
# COMPACT_ATOMS: atom_id res chain seq x y z
N MET A 1 16.37 21.40 8.93
CA MET A 1 15.26 21.81 9.83
C MET A 1 15.79 22.86 10.81
N CYS A 2 15.55 24.16 10.57
CA CYS A 2 16.00 25.23 11.48
C CYS A 2 14.78 25.90 12.15
N LEU A 3 14.73 25.83 13.48
CA LEU A 3 13.72 26.47 14.31
C LEU A 3 14.28 27.80 14.82
N PHE A 4 13.64 28.93 14.50
CA PHE A 4 14.01 30.23 15.09
C PHE A 4 12.83 31.11 15.56
N SER A 5 13.24 32.17 16.27
CA SER A 5 12.69 32.74 17.52
C SER A 5 11.36 33.53 17.43
N PRO A 6 10.63 33.69 18.57
CA PRO A 6 9.34 34.39 18.65
C PRO A 6 9.29 35.83 18.12
N ASP A 7 10.41 36.55 18.14
CA ASP A 7 10.44 37.97 17.74
C ASP A 7 10.33 38.17 16.21
N SER A 8 10.78 37.19 15.44
CA SER A 8 10.65 37.17 13.97
C SER A 8 9.19 37.06 13.51
N ARG A 9 8.31 36.47 14.35
CA ARG A 9 6.89 36.24 14.04
C ARG A 9 6.03 37.50 14.01
N LYS A 10 6.43 38.58 14.68
CA LYS A 10 5.59 39.80 14.77
C LYS A 10 5.70 40.73 13.56
N LYS A 11 6.79 40.68 12.79
CA LYS A 11 7.01 41.58 11.63
C LYS A 11 6.28 41.13 10.36
N LEU A 12 5.80 39.89 10.29
CA LEU A 12 5.28 39.24 9.07
C LEU A 12 3.80 39.52 8.71
N LYS A 13 2.97 40.03 9.63
CA LYS A 13 1.54 40.29 9.32
C LYS A 13 1.29 41.45 8.33
N LYS A 14 2.31 42.27 8.01
CA LYS A 14 2.13 43.49 7.21
C LYS A 14 2.46 43.32 5.72
N PHE A 15 3.09 42.22 5.31
CA PHE A 15 3.68 42.09 3.96
C PHE A 15 2.95 41.13 3.01
N TRP A 16 2.00 40.33 3.52
CA TRP A 16 1.35 39.23 2.80
C TRP A 16 0.24 39.62 1.81
N LYS A 17 0.19 40.87 1.33
CA LYS A 17 -0.92 41.35 0.48
C LYS A 17 -0.64 41.48 -1.02
N LEU A 18 0.56 41.16 -1.52
CA LEU A 18 0.87 41.33 -2.94
C LEU A 18 1.52 40.07 -3.56
N LEU A 19 0.69 39.28 -4.28
CA LEU A 19 0.93 38.42 -5.46
C LEU A 19 2.05 37.35 -5.38
N PHE A 20 1.84 36.03 -5.52
CA PHE A 20 0.96 35.20 -6.38
C PHE A 20 1.11 35.51 -7.88
N ILE A 21 1.85 34.65 -8.61
CA ILE A 21 2.11 34.46 -10.07
C ILE A 21 3.58 34.00 -10.15
N VAL A 22 4.01 32.76 -10.45
CA VAL A 22 3.59 31.73 -11.41
C VAL A 22 3.91 30.35 -10.82
N ALA A 23 2.99 29.39 -10.96
CA ALA A 23 3.22 27.98 -10.72
C ALA A 23 3.55 27.25 -12.04
N LEU A 24 4.33 26.17 -11.93
CA LEU A 24 4.49 25.04 -12.86
C LEU A 24 5.26 25.24 -14.17
N LEU A 25 6.44 24.58 -14.26
CA LEU A 25 6.77 23.57 -15.30
C LEU A 25 8.24 23.10 -15.13
N VAL A 26 8.44 21.92 -14.54
CA VAL A 26 9.21 20.76 -15.06
C VAL A 26 9.37 19.75 -13.91
N ALA A 27 9.08 18.49 -14.22
CA ALA A 27 8.94 17.38 -13.29
C ALA A 27 10.26 16.62 -13.06
N PHE A 28 10.43 16.15 -11.82
CA PHE A 28 11.04 14.89 -11.35
C PHE A 28 12.28 14.31 -12.06
N GLU A 29 13.36 14.14 -11.29
CA GLU A 29 14.08 12.86 -11.20
C GLU A 29 14.59 12.64 -9.77
N LEU A 30 14.39 11.42 -9.28
CA LEU A 30 14.68 10.94 -7.92
C LEU A 30 16.20 10.75 -7.74
N ASN A 31 16.78 11.23 -6.65
CA ASN A 31 18.05 10.69 -6.15
C ASN A 31 17.92 10.32 -4.67
N PRO A 32 17.81 9.03 -4.33
CA PRO A 32 17.93 8.56 -2.97
C PRO A 32 19.42 8.48 -2.59
N TRP A 33 19.73 8.61 -1.30
CA TRP A 33 21.04 8.45 -0.66
C TRP A 33 21.96 9.67 -0.65
N GLY A 34 22.35 10.07 0.57
CA GLY A 34 23.42 11.03 0.80
C GLY A 34 24.74 10.52 0.21
N SER A 35 25.17 11.18 -0.85
CA SER A 35 26.56 11.25 -1.31
C SER A 35 26.69 12.46 -2.22
N LEU A 36 27.76 13.24 -2.02
CA LEU A 36 28.14 14.48 -2.68
C LEU A 36 27.45 14.71 -4.03
N ILE A 37 26.60 15.75 -4.10
CA ILE A 37 26.04 16.23 -5.36
C ILE A 37 27.22 16.64 -6.24
N SER A 38 27.41 15.92 -7.34
CA SER A 38 28.24 16.38 -8.45
C SER A 38 27.61 17.65 -9.00
N LEU A 39 28.38 18.74 -8.98
CA LEU A 39 28.02 20.12 -9.37
C LEU A 39 27.51 20.34 -10.81
N ASP A 40 27.18 19.28 -11.56
CA ASP A 40 27.18 19.34 -13.04
C ASP A 40 25.88 18.91 -13.74
N SER A 41 24.76 18.71 -13.04
CA SER A 41 23.51 18.33 -13.70
C SER A 41 22.45 19.45 -13.68
N HIS A 42 22.67 20.46 -14.51
CA HIS A 42 21.89 21.69 -14.76
C HIS A 42 22.34 22.90 -13.92
N PRO A 43 23.31 23.71 -14.40
CA PRO A 43 23.56 25.01 -13.79
C PRO A 43 22.28 25.83 -13.95
N ARG A 44 21.57 26.07 -12.84
CA ARG A 44 20.54 27.10 -12.83
C ARG A 44 21.27 28.40 -13.19
N VAL A 45 20.87 29.02 -14.29
CA VAL A 45 21.38 30.33 -14.71
C VAL A 45 20.18 31.25 -14.83
N ALA A 46 20.27 32.46 -14.27
CA ALA A 46 19.33 33.52 -14.58
C ALA A 46 19.97 34.46 -15.60
N GLN A 47 19.20 34.96 -16.57
CA GLN A 47 19.73 35.97 -17.50
C GLN A 47 19.94 37.29 -16.75
N ALA A 48 21.13 37.89 -16.89
CA ALA A 48 21.45 39.18 -16.29
C ALA A 48 20.39 40.25 -16.62
N GLY A 49 20.10 41.11 -15.66
CA GLY A 49 19.10 42.16 -15.79
C GLY A 49 19.55 43.21 -16.79
N LYS A 50 18.74 43.50 -17.81
CA LYS A 50 19.05 44.50 -18.85
C LYS A 50 19.00 45.97 -18.36
N LYS A 51 18.81 46.21 -17.05
CA LYS A 51 18.63 47.56 -16.51
C LYS A 51 19.91 48.00 -15.81
N ASP A 52 20.34 49.24 -16.06
CA ASP A 52 21.60 49.82 -15.54
C ASP A 52 21.77 49.80 -14.00
N TRP A 53 20.71 49.52 -13.25
CA TRP A 53 20.75 49.40 -11.78
C TRP A 53 20.89 47.96 -11.28
N ASP A 54 20.73 46.96 -12.14
CA ASP A 54 20.88 45.55 -11.78
C ASP A 54 22.36 45.14 -11.89
N LYS A 55 22.95 44.81 -10.73
CA LYS A 55 24.34 44.40 -10.53
C LYS A 55 24.45 42.90 -10.21
N SER A 56 23.41 42.13 -10.55
CA SER A 56 23.36 40.69 -10.26
C SER A 56 24.42 39.88 -11.03
N ASP A 57 24.84 40.37 -12.20
CA ASP A 57 25.95 39.84 -12.99
C ASP A 57 27.23 40.58 -12.58
N MET A 58 28.04 39.91 -11.77
CA MET A 58 29.20 40.48 -11.11
C MET A 58 30.50 40.26 -11.90
N ASN A 59 30.55 39.23 -12.75
CA ASN A 59 31.69 38.97 -13.61
C ASN A 59 31.55 39.60 -15.01
N GLY A 60 30.36 40.09 -15.38
CA GLY A 60 30.06 40.76 -16.64
C GLY A 60 29.89 39.82 -17.83
N ASP A 61 29.58 38.54 -17.60
CA ASP A 61 29.45 37.52 -18.64
C ASP A 61 28.03 37.40 -19.23
N GLY A 62 27.07 38.14 -18.68
CA GLY A 62 25.68 38.20 -19.13
C GLY A 62 24.75 37.15 -18.51
N VAL A 63 25.24 36.32 -17.60
CA VAL A 63 24.43 35.39 -16.80
C VAL A 63 24.61 35.65 -15.30
N VAL A 64 23.70 35.12 -14.50
CA VAL A 64 23.78 35.10 -13.03
C VAL A 64 23.89 33.65 -12.62
N ASP A 65 25.05 33.27 -12.11
CA ASP A 65 25.42 31.90 -11.76
C ASP A 65 26.25 31.79 -10.46
N GLN A 66 26.89 30.64 -10.24
CA GLN A 66 27.72 30.40 -9.05
C GLN A 66 28.99 31.28 -8.98
N GLN A 67 29.51 31.76 -10.12
CA GLN A 67 30.63 32.70 -10.16
C GLN A 67 30.21 34.05 -9.59
N ASP A 68 29.03 34.55 -9.95
CA ASP A 68 28.48 35.78 -9.39
C ASP A 68 28.23 35.67 -7.90
N LEU A 69 27.73 34.51 -7.47
CA LEU A 69 27.56 34.22 -6.04
C LEU A 69 28.89 34.26 -5.28
N ARG A 70 29.95 33.70 -5.85
CA ARG A 70 31.31 33.74 -5.27
C ARG A 70 31.83 35.17 -5.18
N LEU A 71 31.68 35.95 -6.26
CA LEU A 71 32.09 37.35 -6.29
C LEU A 71 31.30 38.19 -5.29
N PHE A 72 30.00 37.92 -5.15
CA PHE A 72 29.14 38.59 -4.18
C PHE A 72 29.58 38.30 -2.74
N SER A 73 29.89 37.05 -2.44
CA SER A 73 30.45 36.66 -1.15
C SER A 73 31.76 37.40 -0.84
N GLN A 74 32.66 37.48 -1.83
CA GLN A 74 33.92 38.22 -1.71
C GLN A 74 33.71 39.73 -1.50
N GLU A 75 32.79 40.37 -2.22
CA GLU A 75 32.47 41.79 -2.06
C GLU A 75 32.00 42.12 -0.63
N LEU A 76 31.34 41.18 0.03
CA LEU A 76 30.87 41.31 1.41
C LEU A 76 31.99 41.14 2.45
N GLY A 77 33.23 40.90 2.03
CA GLY A 77 34.38 40.71 2.93
C GLY A 77 34.32 39.38 3.70
N LEU A 78 33.60 38.40 3.14
CA LEU A 78 33.50 37.04 3.68
C LEU A 78 34.71 36.26 3.16
N VAL A 79 35.86 36.42 3.82
CA VAL A 79 37.12 35.82 3.36
C VAL A 79 37.43 34.53 4.14
N ASP A 80 37.75 33.53 3.35
CA ASP A 80 38.24 32.18 3.64
C ASP A 80 37.21 31.10 4.02
N GLU A 81 37.26 30.05 3.19
CA GLU A 81 36.45 28.83 3.15
C GLU A 81 35.14 28.95 2.35
N THR A 82 35.24 28.44 1.13
CA THR A 82 34.17 28.10 0.20
C THR A 82 32.94 27.53 0.89
N GLU A 83 31.79 28.08 0.49
CA GLU A 83 30.43 27.61 0.73
C GLU A 83 29.90 27.96 2.11
N TRP A 84 29.36 29.19 2.22
CA TRP A 84 28.25 29.44 3.13
C TRP A 84 27.27 28.28 3.02
N THR A 85 26.92 27.68 4.15
CA THR A 85 25.92 26.62 4.18
C THR A 85 24.59 27.18 3.66
N ASP A 86 23.71 26.30 3.17
CA ASP A 86 22.36 26.67 2.74
C ASP A 86 21.68 27.56 3.80
N GLU A 87 21.83 27.21 5.08
CA GLU A 87 21.32 27.97 6.23
C GLU A 87 21.88 29.40 6.30
N GLN A 88 23.19 29.57 6.11
CA GLN A 88 23.82 30.88 6.15
C GLN A 88 23.29 31.75 4.99
N TRP A 89 23.22 31.23 3.77
CA TRP A 89 22.70 31.98 2.61
C TRP A 89 21.27 32.46 2.84
N CYS A 90 20.43 31.60 3.41
CA CYS A 90 19.06 31.97 3.75
C CYS A 90 18.99 33.04 4.84
N GLN A 91 19.80 32.95 5.90
CA GLN A 91 19.88 33.97 6.95
C GLN A 91 20.31 35.36 6.40
N TYR A 92 21.21 35.40 5.42
CA TYR A 92 21.62 36.65 4.79
C TYR A 92 20.52 37.28 3.94
N ILE A 93 19.82 36.48 3.12
CA ILE A 93 18.66 36.95 2.34
C ILE A 93 17.60 37.55 3.26
N GLU A 94 17.29 36.88 4.37
CA GLU A 94 16.26 37.32 5.31
C GLU A 94 16.63 38.60 6.06
N SER A 95 17.91 38.77 6.43
CA SER A 95 18.39 39.92 7.17
C SER A 95 18.62 41.17 6.32
N HIS A 96 18.68 41.06 4.98
CA HIS A 96 19.00 42.16 4.06
C HIS A 96 17.92 42.49 3.00
N PRO A 97 16.63 42.67 3.38
CA PRO A 97 15.52 42.83 2.42
C PRO A 97 15.59 44.13 1.59
N LYS A 98 16.34 45.16 2.05
CA LYS A 98 16.46 46.46 1.36
C LYS A 98 17.50 46.48 0.24
N LYS A 99 18.40 45.49 0.16
CA LYS A 99 19.42 45.40 -0.89
C LYS A 99 18.92 44.69 -2.15
N LYS A 100 17.66 44.22 -2.16
CA LYS A 100 17.09 43.42 -3.25
C LYS A 100 17.08 44.10 -4.60
N ALA A 101 16.91 45.43 -4.68
CA ALA A 101 16.85 46.12 -5.97
C ALA A 101 18.10 45.86 -6.82
N ASN A 102 19.31 46.18 -6.34
CA ASN A 102 20.50 46.08 -7.17
C ASN A 102 20.98 44.65 -7.45
N TYR A 103 20.49 43.63 -6.74
CA TYR A 103 20.92 42.23 -6.91
C TYR A 103 19.70 41.30 -7.02
N THR A 104 18.62 41.78 -7.66
CA THR A 104 17.30 41.13 -7.62
C THR A 104 17.38 39.69 -8.14
N GLN A 105 18.11 39.49 -9.23
CA GLN A 105 18.24 38.19 -9.88
C GLN A 105 19.20 37.29 -9.14
N LEU A 106 20.29 37.83 -8.59
CA LEU A 106 21.22 37.06 -7.76
C LEU A 106 20.52 36.54 -6.49
N PHE A 107 19.65 37.34 -5.86
CA PHE A 107 18.87 36.87 -4.72
C PHE A 107 17.79 35.86 -5.10
N ALA A 108 17.19 35.98 -6.29
CA ALA A 108 16.29 34.95 -6.81
C ALA A 108 17.06 33.63 -7.07
N PHE A 109 18.25 33.74 -7.67
CA PHE A 109 19.16 32.61 -7.86
C PHE A 109 19.51 31.93 -6.54
N ILE A 110 19.94 32.67 -5.50
CA ILE A 110 20.25 32.10 -4.17
C ILE A 110 19.00 31.46 -3.55
N SER A 111 17.83 32.08 -3.66
CA SER A 111 16.58 31.54 -3.10
C SER A 111 16.15 30.23 -3.79
N ASP A 112 16.30 30.15 -5.11
CA ASP A 112 15.94 28.97 -5.90
C ASP A 112 17.01 27.87 -5.84
N TYR A 113 18.27 28.26 -5.64
CA TYR A 113 19.42 27.36 -5.57
C TYR A 113 19.57 26.72 -4.18
N TYR A 114 19.30 27.45 -3.10
CA TYR A 114 19.43 26.98 -1.71
C TYR A 114 18.09 26.78 -0.98
N GLU A 115 16.96 26.78 -1.71
CA GLU A 115 15.61 26.53 -1.18
C GLU A 115 15.26 27.33 0.10
N CYS A 116 15.53 28.65 0.09
CA CYS A 116 15.43 29.54 1.25
C CYS A 116 13.99 29.89 1.71
N GLU A 117 13.08 28.91 1.78
CA GLU A 117 11.71 29.13 2.25
C GLU A 117 11.64 29.36 3.77
N THR A 118 11.07 30.50 4.17
CA THR A 118 11.09 31.02 5.56
C THR A 118 10.27 30.24 6.61
N THR A 119 9.60 29.16 6.23
CA THR A 119 9.00 28.17 7.16
C THR A 119 8.71 26.89 6.38
N PRO A 120 9.22 25.71 6.77
CA PRO A 120 8.78 24.46 6.16
C PRO A 120 7.26 24.31 6.39
N PRO A 121 6.53 23.72 5.42
CA PRO A 121 5.11 23.44 5.61
C PRO A 121 4.90 22.62 6.89
N PRO A 122 3.78 22.82 7.59
CA PRO A 122 3.50 22.09 8.83
C PRO A 122 3.48 20.59 8.58
N ILE A 123 4.25 19.85 9.37
CA ILE A 123 4.32 18.38 9.24
C ILE A 123 2.99 17.78 9.72
N THR A 124 2.31 17.05 8.86
CA THR A 124 1.07 16.34 9.17
C THR A 124 1.31 14.83 9.23
N ALA A 125 0.38 14.07 9.79
CA ALA A 125 0.42 12.61 9.63
C ALA A 125 0.31 12.23 8.14
N PRO A 126 0.82 11.06 7.74
CA PRO A 126 0.71 10.61 6.35
C PRO A 126 -0.75 10.53 5.88
N THR A 127 -0.98 10.76 4.60
CA THR A 127 -2.33 10.63 4.00
C THR A 127 -2.37 9.42 3.09
N LEU A 128 -3.34 8.53 3.33
CA LEU A 128 -3.52 7.29 2.57
C LEU A 128 -4.90 7.26 1.91
N SER A 129 -4.98 6.54 0.80
CA SER A 129 -6.21 6.29 0.05
C SER A 129 -6.26 4.85 -0.46
N ASN A 130 -7.35 4.51 -1.15
CA ASN A 130 -7.49 3.27 -1.92
C ASN A 130 -7.06 1.99 -1.18
N PRO A 131 -7.79 1.54 -0.14
CA PRO A 131 -7.54 0.24 0.46
C PRO A 131 -7.75 -0.88 -0.57
N THR A 132 -6.80 -1.80 -0.69
CA THR A 132 -6.82 -2.90 -1.67
C THR A 132 -6.94 -4.26 -0.98
N VAL A 133 -7.63 -5.20 -1.62
CA VAL A 133 -7.71 -6.61 -1.19
C VAL A 133 -7.69 -7.53 -2.40
N SER A 134 -6.93 -8.62 -2.32
CA SER A 134 -6.86 -9.69 -3.32
C SER A 134 -6.52 -11.03 -2.66
N GLU A 135 -6.57 -12.11 -3.44
CA GLU A 135 -6.10 -13.45 -3.04
C GLU A 135 -6.68 -13.95 -1.70
N ILE A 136 -7.99 -13.75 -1.51
CA ILE A 136 -8.66 -14.14 -0.27
C ILE A 136 -8.77 -15.67 -0.20
N ASN A 137 -7.84 -16.29 0.52
CA ASN A 137 -7.69 -17.73 0.69
C ASN A 137 -7.34 -18.03 2.15
N LEU A 138 -8.29 -18.44 2.99
CA LEU A 138 -8.01 -18.66 4.42
C LEU A 138 -6.81 -19.59 4.66
N PRO A 139 -5.93 -19.27 5.64
CA PRO A 139 -6.00 -18.13 6.59
C PRO A 139 -5.35 -16.85 6.06
N SER A 140 -5.25 -16.68 4.74
CA SER A 140 -4.53 -15.59 4.10
C SER A 140 -5.37 -14.68 3.21
N ALA A 141 -4.96 -13.42 3.11
CA ALA A 141 -5.39 -12.49 2.08
C ALA A 141 -4.32 -11.43 1.86
N THR A 142 -4.21 -10.91 0.66
CA THR A 142 -3.30 -9.80 0.34
C THR A 142 -4.07 -8.50 0.52
N ILE A 143 -3.66 -7.68 1.49
CA ILE A 143 -4.28 -6.37 1.75
C ILE A 143 -3.27 -5.24 1.71
N GLY A 144 -3.73 -4.04 1.37
CA GLY A 144 -2.85 -2.89 1.16
C GLY A 144 -3.59 -1.56 1.10
N ALA A 145 -2.85 -0.51 0.73
CA ALA A 145 -3.36 0.83 0.48
C ALA A 145 -2.39 1.63 -0.41
N THR A 146 -2.77 2.86 -0.75
CA THR A 146 -1.91 3.82 -1.46
C THR A 146 -1.56 4.98 -0.54
N ILE A 147 -0.26 5.24 -0.34
CA ILE A 147 0.22 6.44 0.34
C ILE A 147 0.24 7.60 -0.66
N VAL A 148 -0.56 8.63 -0.39
CA VAL A 148 -0.72 9.83 -1.23
C VAL A 148 0.29 10.90 -0.85
N SER A 149 0.59 11.04 0.45
CA SER A 149 1.58 11.97 0.97
C SER A 149 2.19 11.42 2.25
N ASP A 150 3.49 11.66 2.44
CA ASP A 150 4.24 11.39 3.66
C ASP A 150 3.95 12.40 4.79
N GLY A 151 3.25 13.49 4.49
CA GLY A 151 2.95 14.55 5.44
C GLY A 151 4.11 15.52 5.68
N GLY A 152 5.14 15.51 4.83
CA GLY A 152 6.32 16.38 4.92
C GLY A 152 7.58 15.68 5.45
N ASP A 153 8.66 16.44 5.58
CA ASP A 153 9.96 16.01 6.11
C ASP A 153 10.01 16.18 7.63
N PRO A 154 10.41 15.18 8.44
CA PRO A 154 10.96 13.86 8.08
C PRO A 154 9.97 12.82 7.54
N PRO A 155 10.41 11.95 6.60
CA PRO A 155 9.53 11.05 5.84
C PRO A 155 8.98 9.89 6.71
N ILE A 156 8.15 9.07 6.07
CA ILE A 156 7.54 7.86 6.66
C ILE A 156 8.63 6.93 7.20
N ILE A 157 8.41 6.43 8.42
CA ILE A 157 9.30 5.48 9.11
C ILE A 157 8.75 4.05 9.13
N GLU A 158 7.42 3.89 8.93
CA GLU A 158 6.77 2.59 8.90
C GLU A 158 5.46 2.67 8.09
N ARG A 159 5.14 1.62 7.32
CA ARG A 159 3.81 1.42 6.73
C ARG A 159 3.35 -0.02 6.88
N GLY A 160 2.05 -0.25 6.79
CA GLY A 160 1.49 -1.60 6.88
C GLY A 160 -0.03 -1.63 6.90
N THR A 161 -0.61 -2.66 7.50
CA THR A 161 -2.07 -2.79 7.61
C THR A 161 -2.55 -3.16 9.02
N VAL A 162 -3.79 -2.79 9.31
CA VAL A 162 -4.56 -3.12 10.53
C VAL A 162 -5.89 -3.75 10.13
N TRP A 163 -6.45 -4.64 10.97
CA TRP A 163 -7.76 -5.24 10.72
C TRP A 163 -8.48 -5.69 11.99
N ASN A 164 -9.81 -5.81 11.91
CA ASN A 164 -10.65 -6.43 12.93
C ASN A 164 -11.95 -7.01 12.32
N THR A 165 -12.78 -7.64 13.16
CA THR A 165 -14.12 -8.15 12.81
C THR A 165 -15.25 -7.26 13.34
N THR A 166 -14.93 -6.28 14.18
CA THR A 166 -15.89 -5.41 14.90
C THR A 166 -16.23 -4.13 14.14
N GLY A 167 -15.38 -3.70 13.20
CA GLY A 167 -15.54 -2.44 12.47
C GLY A 167 -14.83 -1.26 13.13
N PRO A 168 -15.19 -0.01 12.80
CA PRO A 168 -14.49 1.18 13.33
C PRO A 168 -14.56 1.31 14.86
N PRO A 169 -13.45 1.68 15.54
CA PRO A 169 -12.13 1.97 15.01
C PRO A 169 -11.33 0.70 14.65
N ILE A 170 -10.67 0.70 13.49
CA ILE A 170 -9.86 -0.43 13.00
C ILE A 170 -8.40 -0.13 13.32
N THR A 171 -7.93 -0.60 14.48
CA THR A 171 -6.54 -0.36 14.97
C THR A 171 -5.87 -1.63 15.48
N GLU A 172 -6.61 -2.74 15.51
CA GLU A 172 -6.11 -4.04 15.97
C GLU A 172 -5.32 -4.75 14.85
N HIS A 173 -4.60 -5.81 15.24
CA HIS A 173 -3.82 -6.63 14.32
C HIS A 173 -2.91 -5.80 13.41
N GLN A 174 -2.19 -4.83 13.96
CA GLN A 174 -1.21 -4.05 13.21
C GLN A 174 -0.06 -4.95 12.76
N LEU A 175 0.28 -4.88 11.47
CA LEU A 175 1.46 -5.53 10.91
C LEU A 175 2.14 -4.59 9.92
N ALA A 176 3.44 -4.33 10.13
CA ALA A 176 4.26 -3.57 9.20
C ALA A 176 4.55 -4.39 7.93
N GLU A 177 4.48 -3.73 6.77
CA GLU A 177 4.89 -4.28 5.48
C GLU A 177 6.41 -4.12 5.25
N GLY A 178 7.04 -3.18 5.97
CA GLY A 178 8.49 -3.01 6.02
C GLY A 178 9.05 -1.94 5.06
N GLY A 179 8.24 -1.38 4.16
CA GLY A 179 8.63 -0.27 3.31
C GLY A 179 8.28 1.12 3.87
N THR A 180 8.84 2.15 3.25
CA THR A 180 8.57 3.57 3.59
C THR A 180 8.28 4.45 2.37
N ALA A 181 8.38 3.88 1.16
CA ALA A 181 8.15 4.61 -0.08
C ALA A 181 6.69 5.05 -0.25
N LEU A 182 6.48 6.13 -0.98
CA LEU A 182 5.16 6.56 -1.43
C LEU A 182 4.56 5.60 -2.46
N GLY A 183 3.26 5.78 -2.73
CA GLY A 183 2.53 4.98 -3.72
C GLY A 183 1.84 3.76 -3.11
N SER A 184 1.47 2.84 -3.98
CA SER A 184 0.74 1.63 -3.61
C SER A 184 1.63 0.62 -2.92
N PHE A 185 1.11 0.00 -1.87
CA PHE A 185 1.72 -1.14 -1.20
C PHE A 185 0.66 -2.17 -0.87
N SER A 186 1.09 -3.43 -0.76
CA SER A 186 0.24 -4.54 -0.31
C SER A 186 1.13 -5.67 0.17
N HIS A 187 0.64 -6.44 1.14
CA HIS A 187 1.34 -7.62 1.63
C HIS A 187 0.37 -8.74 1.99
N VAL A 188 0.88 -9.97 1.98
CA VAL A 188 0.12 -11.15 2.39
C VAL A 188 -0.01 -11.13 3.91
N ARG A 189 -1.24 -11.19 4.39
CA ARG A 189 -1.58 -11.45 5.79
C ARG A 189 -1.93 -12.92 5.92
N THR A 190 -1.48 -13.57 6.98
CA THR A 190 -1.73 -15.00 7.27
C THR A 190 -2.38 -15.24 8.63
N ASP A 191 -2.68 -14.15 9.34
CA ASP A 191 -3.19 -14.13 10.70
C ASP A 191 -4.74 -14.15 10.78
N PHE A 192 -5.44 -14.41 9.67
CA PHE A 192 -6.88 -14.64 9.63
C PHE A 192 -7.24 -16.06 10.12
N THR A 193 -6.76 -16.43 11.30
CA THR A 193 -6.93 -17.77 11.87
C THR A 193 -8.21 -17.88 12.69
N GLY A 194 -8.80 -19.08 12.74
CA GLY A 194 -9.98 -19.35 13.56
C GLY A 194 -11.27 -18.63 13.13
N LEU A 195 -11.27 -17.97 11.97
CA LEU A 195 -12.44 -17.28 11.44
C LEU A 195 -13.38 -18.25 10.73
N VAL A 196 -14.68 -18.05 10.93
CA VAL A 196 -15.72 -18.83 10.27
C VAL A 196 -16.02 -18.24 8.89
N ALA A 197 -16.35 -19.09 7.93
CA ALA A 197 -16.87 -18.66 6.63
C ALA A 197 -18.03 -17.66 6.79
N GLY A 198 -18.08 -16.64 5.94
CA GLY A 198 -19.07 -15.56 6.03
C GLY A 198 -18.72 -14.44 7.03
N THR A 199 -17.65 -14.59 7.83
CA THR A 199 -17.18 -13.51 8.71
C THR A 199 -16.74 -12.31 7.88
N LYS A 200 -17.24 -11.12 8.21
CA LYS A 200 -16.81 -9.87 7.58
C LYS A 200 -15.56 -9.33 8.27
N ILE A 201 -14.54 -9.02 7.49
CA ILE A 201 -13.28 -8.42 7.93
C ILE A 201 -13.22 -6.98 7.47
N TYR A 202 -12.86 -6.08 8.38
CA TYR A 202 -12.60 -4.68 8.11
C TYR A 202 -11.12 -4.41 8.24
N PHE A 203 -10.54 -3.66 7.30
CA PHE A 203 -9.11 -3.38 7.29
C PHE A 203 -8.80 -1.94 6.83
N ARG A 204 -7.61 -1.47 7.18
CA ARG A 204 -7.02 -0.20 6.68
C ARG A 204 -5.53 -0.38 6.43
N GLY A 205 -5.00 0.37 5.48
CA GLY A 205 -3.56 0.67 5.45
C GLY A 205 -3.23 1.75 6.46
N TYR A 206 -2.04 1.69 7.05
CA TYR A 206 -1.49 2.75 7.89
C TYR A 206 -0.09 3.15 7.43
N ALA A 207 0.31 4.37 7.74
CA ALA A 207 1.70 4.81 7.68
C ALA A 207 2.00 5.75 8.85
N VAL A 208 3.24 5.71 9.33
CA VAL A 208 3.72 6.45 10.49
C VAL A 208 4.84 7.39 10.07
N ASN A 209 4.75 8.64 10.51
CA ASN A 209 5.87 9.58 10.54
C ASN A 209 5.96 10.20 11.94
N TYR A 210 6.80 11.22 12.10
CA TYR A 210 7.00 11.90 13.38
C TYR A 210 5.80 12.74 13.86
N SER A 211 4.88 13.09 12.97
CA SER A 211 3.64 13.81 13.31
C SER A 211 2.53 12.85 13.76
N GLY A 212 2.55 11.60 13.30
CA GLY A 212 1.68 10.54 13.82
C GLY A 212 1.35 9.47 12.78
N THR A 213 0.23 8.77 13.02
CA THR A 213 -0.25 7.69 12.14
C THR A 213 -1.37 8.16 11.23
N GLY A 214 -1.15 8.03 9.94
CA GLY A 214 -2.17 8.14 8.91
C GLY A 214 -2.85 6.80 8.68
N TYR A 215 -4.15 6.83 8.36
CA TYR A 215 -4.90 5.64 7.96
C TYR A 215 -5.66 5.88 6.66
N SER A 216 -5.77 4.85 5.82
CA SER A 216 -6.64 4.86 4.65
C SER A 216 -8.12 4.90 5.05
N PRO A 217 -9.04 5.19 4.12
CA PRO A 217 -10.43 4.77 4.25
C PRO A 217 -10.53 3.26 4.56
N GLN A 218 -11.68 2.82 5.09
CA GLN A 218 -11.89 1.42 5.40
C GLN A 218 -12.10 0.59 4.12
N GLY A 219 -11.40 -0.54 4.03
CA GLY A 219 -11.75 -1.65 3.16
C GLY A 219 -12.49 -2.73 3.95
N SER A 220 -13.16 -3.63 3.24
CA SER A 220 -13.69 -4.84 3.85
C SER A 220 -13.78 -5.99 2.85
N PHE A 221 -13.70 -7.22 3.34
CA PHE A 221 -14.01 -8.42 2.58
C PHE A 221 -14.74 -9.43 3.46
N ILE A 222 -15.33 -10.44 2.82
CA ILE A 222 -15.99 -11.55 3.53
C ILE A 222 -15.10 -12.78 3.38
N VAL A 223 -14.88 -13.47 4.50
CA VAL A 223 -14.20 -14.75 4.52
C VAL A 223 -14.96 -15.73 3.62
N PRO A 224 -14.34 -16.27 2.55
CA PRO A 224 -15.04 -17.13 1.60
C PRO A 224 -15.45 -18.43 2.27
N ASP A 225 -16.62 -18.93 1.91
CA ASP A 225 -17.00 -20.30 2.24
C ASP A 225 -16.38 -21.26 1.21
N PRO A 226 -15.40 -22.09 1.59
CA PRO A 226 -14.82 -23.07 0.67
C PRO A 226 -15.88 -24.02 0.10
N LEU A 227 -16.98 -24.22 0.84
CA LEU A 227 -18.09 -25.08 0.47
C LEU A 227 -19.31 -24.30 -0.07
N ALA A 228 -19.17 -23.02 -0.47
CA ALA A 228 -20.26 -22.29 -1.11
C ALA A 228 -20.81 -23.05 -2.35
N VAL A 229 -22.13 -23.15 -2.47
CA VAL A 229 -22.75 -23.76 -3.65
C VAL A 229 -22.71 -22.78 -4.82
N ASN A 230 -22.01 -23.17 -5.88
CA ASN A 230 -21.83 -22.39 -7.10
C ASN A 230 -22.40 -23.08 -8.35
N HIS A 231 -22.65 -24.38 -8.27
CA HIS A 231 -23.22 -25.15 -9.36
C HIS A 231 -24.59 -25.73 -9.00
N ALA A 232 -25.42 -25.97 -10.01
CA ALA A 232 -26.57 -26.85 -9.89
C ALA A 232 -26.16 -28.27 -10.24
N ASN A 233 -26.80 -29.27 -9.63
CA ASN A 233 -26.66 -30.65 -10.05
C ASN A 233 -27.03 -30.79 -11.54
N ASN A 234 -26.23 -31.53 -12.27
CA ASN A 234 -26.38 -31.75 -13.71
C ASN A 234 -26.35 -33.24 -14.05
N TYR A 235 -25.46 -34.01 -13.41
CA TYR A 235 -25.36 -35.45 -13.62
C TYR A 235 -24.91 -36.17 -12.34
N PRO A 236 -25.72 -36.19 -11.28
CA PRO A 236 -25.37 -36.88 -10.05
C PRO A 236 -25.29 -38.40 -10.27
N THR A 237 -24.22 -39.04 -9.79
CA THR A 237 -23.94 -40.47 -10.05
C THR A 237 -23.88 -41.35 -8.80
N ARG A 238 -23.48 -40.81 -7.66
CA ARG A 238 -23.28 -41.57 -6.42
C ARG A 238 -23.77 -40.77 -5.22
N LEU A 239 -24.19 -41.47 -4.18
CA LEU A 239 -24.52 -40.87 -2.89
C LEU A 239 -23.84 -41.60 -1.75
N ALA A 240 -23.55 -40.87 -0.67
CA ALA A 240 -23.13 -41.41 0.61
C ALA A 240 -23.86 -40.70 1.76
N LEU A 241 -24.08 -41.42 2.85
CA LEU A 241 -24.56 -40.85 4.09
C LEU A 241 -23.37 -40.38 4.92
N GLY A 242 -23.49 -39.17 5.46
CA GLY A 242 -22.58 -38.67 6.48
C GLY A 242 -23.20 -38.68 7.88
N PRO A 243 -22.46 -38.16 8.87
CA PRO A 243 -22.98 -37.96 10.21
C PRO A 243 -24.26 -37.12 10.21
N ASN A 244 -25.13 -37.34 11.21
CA ASN A 244 -26.36 -36.57 11.40
C ASN A 244 -27.36 -36.61 10.22
N GLY A 245 -27.27 -37.61 9.34
CA GLY A 245 -28.20 -37.78 8.22
C GLY A 245 -27.92 -36.88 7.01
N GLN A 246 -26.73 -36.28 6.95
CA GLN A 246 -26.27 -35.52 5.78
C GLN A 246 -26.16 -36.44 4.55
N LEU A 247 -26.55 -35.93 3.37
CA LEU A 247 -26.37 -36.64 2.11
C LEU A 247 -25.26 -35.98 1.29
N PHE A 248 -24.33 -36.77 0.80
CA PHE A 248 -23.22 -36.35 -0.06
C PHE A 248 -23.44 -36.96 -1.44
N VAL A 249 -23.54 -36.14 -2.48
CA VAL A 249 -23.91 -36.56 -3.84
C VAL A 249 -22.80 -36.17 -4.80
N SER A 250 -22.17 -37.13 -5.46
CA SER A 250 -21.16 -36.85 -6.47
C SER A 250 -21.77 -36.47 -7.80
N ASP A 251 -21.24 -35.41 -8.42
CA ASP A 251 -21.59 -34.99 -9.77
C ASP A 251 -20.32 -34.80 -10.61
N PRO A 252 -19.92 -35.81 -11.41
CA PRO A 252 -18.74 -35.73 -12.25
C PRO A 252 -18.83 -34.70 -13.36
N LYS A 253 -20.04 -34.26 -13.76
CA LYS A 253 -20.21 -33.30 -14.85
C LYS A 253 -19.80 -31.89 -14.42
N VAL A 254 -20.17 -31.49 -13.21
CA VAL A 254 -19.75 -30.21 -12.62
C VAL A 254 -18.52 -30.32 -11.73
N LYS A 255 -17.98 -31.53 -11.58
CA LYS A 255 -16.73 -31.83 -10.84
C LYS A 255 -16.84 -31.51 -9.35
N SER A 256 -17.94 -31.93 -8.74
CA SER A 256 -18.25 -31.60 -7.35
C SER A 256 -18.86 -32.75 -6.56
N ILE A 257 -18.78 -32.65 -5.23
CA ILE A 257 -19.68 -33.32 -4.29
C ILE A 257 -20.61 -32.27 -3.71
N PHE A 258 -21.91 -32.45 -3.90
CA PHE A 258 -22.95 -31.66 -3.26
C PHE A 258 -23.34 -32.25 -1.92
N ILE A 259 -23.53 -31.40 -0.92
CA ILE A 259 -23.86 -31.80 0.45
C ILE A 259 -25.23 -31.22 0.80
N TYR A 260 -26.09 -32.07 1.35
CA TYR A 260 -27.44 -31.73 1.78
C TYR A 260 -27.53 -31.94 3.29
N ASP A 261 -27.68 -30.85 4.04
CA ASP A 261 -27.76 -30.90 5.51
C ASP A 261 -29.17 -31.18 6.03
N THR A 262 -30.20 -30.93 5.23
CA THR A 262 -31.59 -31.12 5.64
C THR A 262 -32.40 -31.65 4.47
N ILE A 263 -33.05 -32.79 4.67
CA ILE A 263 -34.04 -33.32 3.74
C ILE A 263 -35.41 -33.04 4.33
N ILE A 264 -36.11 -32.05 3.77
CA ILE A 264 -37.45 -31.67 4.21
C ILE A 264 -38.46 -32.51 3.42
N PRO A 265 -39.36 -33.27 4.08
CA PRO A 265 -40.42 -33.99 3.39
C PRO A 265 -41.25 -33.05 2.52
N ASN A 266 -41.55 -33.46 1.29
CA ASN A 266 -42.36 -32.71 0.33
C ASN A 266 -41.73 -31.39 -0.18
N GLN A 267 -40.42 -31.20 -0.04
CA GLN A 267 -39.69 -30.12 -0.71
C GLN A 267 -38.52 -30.70 -1.53
N PRO A 268 -38.21 -30.13 -2.72
CA PRO A 268 -37.02 -30.52 -3.46
C PRO A 268 -35.78 -30.19 -2.62
N PRO A 269 -34.97 -31.19 -2.22
CA PRO A 269 -33.79 -30.93 -1.42
C PRO A 269 -32.82 -30.04 -2.22
N GLN A 270 -32.32 -28.98 -1.58
CA GLN A 270 -31.32 -28.09 -2.17
C GLN A 270 -29.97 -28.36 -1.50
N PRO A 271 -28.87 -28.40 -2.27
CA PRO A 271 -27.55 -28.53 -1.68
C PRO A 271 -27.28 -27.29 -0.83
N THR A 272 -26.77 -27.50 0.38
CA THR A 272 -26.36 -26.43 1.28
C THR A 272 -24.88 -26.11 1.12
N ARG A 273 -24.10 -27.09 0.67
CA ARG A 273 -22.65 -27.02 0.52
C ARG A 273 -22.17 -27.77 -0.72
N GLU A 274 -21.02 -27.37 -1.25
CA GLU A 274 -20.42 -27.94 -2.46
C GLU A 274 -18.89 -28.02 -2.34
N LEU A 275 -18.37 -29.24 -2.34
CA LEU A 275 -16.94 -29.50 -2.50
C LEU A 275 -16.60 -29.51 -4.00
N LYS A 276 -15.77 -28.56 -4.45
CA LYS A 276 -15.52 -28.25 -5.86
C LYS A 276 -14.11 -28.63 -6.30
N GLY A 277 -13.87 -28.55 -7.61
CA GLY A 277 -12.52 -28.67 -8.19
C GLY A 277 -12.02 -30.10 -8.27
N LEU A 278 -12.94 -31.06 -8.29
CA LEU A 278 -12.64 -32.48 -8.30
C LEU A 278 -12.38 -32.99 -9.73
N TYR A 279 -11.98 -34.25 -9.87
CA TYR A 279 -11.58 -34.81 -11.16
C TYR A 279 -12.39 -36.04 -11.51
N SER A 280 -13.57 -35.80 -12.10
CA SER A 280 -14.55 -36.85 -12.39
C SER A 280 -14.85 -37.69 -11.13
N PRO A 281 -15.37 -37.08 -10.04
CA PRO A 281 -15.71 -37.77 -8.81
C PRO A 281 -16.80 -38.83 -9.06
N LEU A 282 -16.45 -40.10 -8.90
CA LEU A 282 -17.38 -41.23 -9.08
C LEU A 282 -17.65 -42.00 -7.78
N GLY A 283 -16.69 -42.03 -6.86
CA GLY A 283 -16.85 -42.60 -5.53
C GLY A 283 -16.95 -41.51 -4.46
N VAL A 284 -17.79 -41.72 -3.45
CA VAL A 284 -17.84 -40.87 -2.26
C VAL A 284 -18.13 -41.73 -1.03
N ALA A 285 -17.43 -41.48 0.06
CA ALA A 285 -17.69 -42.06 1.38
C ALA A 285 -17.39 -41.02 2.47
N VAL A 286 -18.01 -41.13 3.65
CA VAL A 286 -17.86 -40.16 4.74
C VAL A 286 -17.68 -40.91 6.06
N ASP A 287 -16.71 -40.52 6.88
CA ASP A 287 -16.50 -41.15 8.20
C ASP A 287 -17.36 -40.50 9.30
N SER A 288 -17.36 -41.11 10.49
CA SER A 288 -18.14 -40.64 11.65
C SER A 288 -17.74 -39.25 12.16
N ALA A 289 -16.52 -38.79 11.83
CA ALA A 289 -16.04 -37.44 12.13
C ALA A 289 -16.37 -36.43 11.02
N GLY A 290 -16.97 -36.88 9.91
CA GLY A 290 -17.38 -36.07 8.77
C GLY A 290 -16.30 -35.81 7.74
N TYR A 291 -15.16 -36.51 7.78
CA TYR A 291 -14.19 -36.42 6.69
C TYR A 291 -14.77 -37.09 5.44
N ILE A 292 -14.52 -36.46 4.30
CA ILE A 292 -15.08 -36.83 3.00
C ILE A 292 -13.98 -37.49 2.19
N TYR A 293 -14.23 -38.71 1.72
CA TYR A 293 -13.34 -39.45 0.83
C TYR A 293 -13.95 -39.45 -0.56
N VAL A 294 -13.21 -38.94 -1.54
CA VAL A 294 -13.67 -38.76 -2.92
C VAL A 294 -12.81 -39.60 -3.86
N GLY A 295 -13.43 -40.50 -4.59
CA GLY A 295 -12.80 -41.28 -5.65
C GLY A 295 -12.80 -40.48 -6.94
N ASN A 296 -11.65 -39.92 -7.32
CA ASN A 296 -11.48 -39.17 -8.56
C ASN A 296 -11.01 -40.09 -9.69
N ALA A 297 -11.93 -40.51 -10.55
CA ALA A 297 -11.59 -41.36 -11.68
C ALA A 297 -10.78 -40.65 -12.77
N GLY A 298 -10.89 -39.32 -12.88
CA GLY A 298 -10.19 -38.54 -13.90
C GLY A 298 -8.68 -38.46 -13.69
N ILE A 299 -8.22 -38.57 -12.44
CA ILE A 299 -6.79 -38.54 -12.07
C ILE A 299 -6.32 -39.82 -11.39
N GLY A 300 -7.23 -40.78 -11.21
CA GLY A 300 -6.93 -42.08 -10.65
C GLY A 300 -6.42 -42.03 -9.21
N ASN A 301 -7.13 -41.35 -8.33
CA ASN A 301 -6.78 -41.25 -6.91
C ASN A 301 -8.04 -41.28 -6.00
N VAL A 302 -7.79 -41.38 -4.69
CA VAL A 302 -8.79 -41.03 -3.68
C VAL A 302 -8.26 -39.84 -2.88
N GLU A 303 -9.07 -38.81 -2.71
CA GLU A 303 -8.73 -37.64 -1.90
C GLU A 303 -9.57 -37.60 -0.64
N LYS A 304 -8.92 -37.33 0.50
CA LYS A 304 -9.57 -37.15 1.80
C LYS A 304 -9.66 -35.66 2.12
N TYR A 305 -10.82 -35.18 2.51
CA TYR A 305 -11.09 -33.80 2.89
C TYR A 305 -11.65 -33.70 4.31
N THR A 306 -11.34 -32.61 5.01
CA THR A 306 -12.00 -32.23 6.27
C THR A 306 -13.49 -31.92 6.02
N PRO A 307 -14.34 -31.90 7.07
CA PRO A 307 -15.74 -31.42 6.95
C PRO A 307 -15.88 -29.99 6.38
N GLN A 308 -14.82 -29.17 6.47
CA GLN A 308 -14.73 -27.81 5.93
C GLN A 308 -14.18 -27.75 4.49
N GLY A 309 -13.98 -28.89 3.82
CA GLY A 309 -13.53 -28.95 2.43
C GLY A 309 -12.02 -28.75 2.19
N LYS A 310 -11.19 -28.73 3.23
CA LYS A 310 -9.72 -28.71 3.09
C LYS A 310 -9.19 -30.11 2.76
N LEU A 311 -8.34 -30.22 1.73
CA LEU A 311 -7.64 -31.47 1.40
C LEU A 311 -6.69 -31.88 2.54
N VAL A 312 -6.76 -33.15 2.93
CA VAL A 312 -5.99 -33.77 4.02
C VAL A 312 -4.95 -34.73 3.46
N ALA A 313 -5.34 -35.57 2.50
CA ALA A 313 -4.47 -36.59 1.93
C ALA A 313 -4.91 -36.99 0.52
N THR A 314 -3.93 -37.42 -0.27
CA THR A 314 -4.15 -38.07 -1.56
C THR A 314 -3.66 -39.51 -1.47
N ILE A 315 -4.49 -40.45 -1.88
CA ILE A 315 -4.26 -41.89 -1.75
C ILE A 315 -4.19 -42.49 -3.15
N GLY A 316 -3.10 -43.20 -3.44
CA GLY A 316 -2.97 -44.03 -4.64
C GLY A 316 -2.93 -43.25 -5.97
N GLN A 317 -2.39 -42.03 -5.99
CA GLN A 317 -2.29 -41.18 -7.19
C GLN A 317 -1.74 -41.95 -8.41
N GLY A 318 -2.56 -42.07 -9.46
CA GLY A 318 -2.20 -42.78 -10.69
C GLY A 318 -2.12 -44.31 -10.55
N LEU A 319 -2.24 -44.85 -9.34
CA LEU A 319 -2.26 -46.29 -9.06
C LEU A 319 -3.69 -46.84 -9.09
N ILE A 320 -4.68 -46.02 -8.74
CA ILE A 320 -6.09 -46.40 -8.72
C ILE A 320 -6.72 -46.00 -10.06
N ARG A 321 -7.09 -46.96 -10.92
CA ARG A 321 -7.53 -46.63 -12.28
C ARG A 321 -8.93 -45.99 -12.37
N ALA A 322 -9.87 -46.45 -11.56
CA ALA A 322 -11.25 -45.97 -11.55
C ALA A 322 -11.89 -46.22 -10.17
N PRO A 323 -11.69 -45.34 -9.19
CA PRO A 323 -12.35 -45.44 -7.89
C PRO A 323 -13.82 -45.02 -8.04
N VAL A 324 -14.64 -45.95 -8.52
CA VAL A 324 -16.08 -45.73 -8.79
C VAL A 324 -16.93 -45.90 -7.54
N ASP A 325 -16.45 -46.67 -6.56
CA ASP A 325 -17.16 -46.91 -5.31
C ASP A 325 -16.20 -46.85 -4.14
N LEU A 326 -16.69 -46.34 -3.02
CA LEU A 326 -15.93 -46.24 -1.77
C LEU A 326 -16.88 -46.60 -0.62
N THR A 327 -16.37 -47.42 0.30
CA THR A 327 -17.00 -47.66 1.59
C THR A 327 -15.91 -47.62 2.67
N LEU A 328 -16.31 -47.31 3.89
CA LEU A 328 -15.44 -47.32 5.05
C LEU A 328 -15.89 -48.44 5.97
N ASP A 329 -14.94 -49.18 6.53
CA ASP A 329 -15.19 -50.12 7.61
C ASP A 329 -15.29 -49.33 8.93
N TRP A 330 -16.29 -49.64 9.75
CA TRP A 330 -16.80 -48.79 10.84
C TRP A 330 -16.75 -49.50 12.17
#